data_AF-A0A224XSI8-F1
#
_entry.id   AF-A0A224XSI8-F1
#
_cell.length_a   1.000
_cell.length_b   1.000
_cell.length_c   1.000
_cell.angle_alpha   90.00
_cell.angle_beta   90.00
_cell.angle_gamma   90.00
#
_symmetry.space_group_name_H-M   'P 1'
#
loop_
_entity.id
_entity.type
_entity.pdbx_description
1 polymer ?
#
loop_
_entity_poly.entity_id
_entity_poly.type
_entity_poly.pdbx_seq_one_letter_code
_entity_poly.pdbx_strand_id
1 'polypeptide(L)'
;MNISLSSILLLLGYLRSVACITCYQCNSTDLQDPFQCQEFLGDDIDIQPTPCDEVYGAAYCIKHTGRFEGGVGTRRYCSSVEQ
;
A
#
# COMPACT_ATOMS: atom_id res chain seq x y z
N MET A 1 40.70 -15.01 -1.64
CA MET A 1 39.93 -13.77 -1.85
C MET A 1 39.04 -13.83 -3.11
N ASN A 2 39.54 -14.29 -4.26
CA ASN A 2 38.79 -14.33 -5.53
C ASN A 2 37.60 -15.30 -5.58
N ILE A 3 37.69 -16.45 -4.89
CA ILE A 3 36.60 -17.44 -4.82
C ILE A 3 35.38 -16.87 -4.06
N SER A 4 35.62 -16.13 -2.98
CA SER A 4 34.57 -15.47 -2.20
C SER A 4 33.86 -14.37 -3.00
N LEU A 5 34.61 -13.60 -3.81
CA LEU A 5 34.05 -12.56 -4.68
C LEU A 5 33.14 -13.14 -5.76
N SER A 6 33.54 -14.25 -6.38
CA SER A 6 32.76 -14.96 -7.41
C SER A 6 31.42 -15.48 -6.84
N SER A 7 31.45 -16.06 -5.63
CA SER A 7 30.24 -16.53 -4.95
C SER A 7 29.26 -15.39 -4.64
N ILE A 8 29.77 -14.22 -4.22
CA ILE A 8 28.94 -13.03 -3.95
C ILE A 8 28.31 -12.51 -5.24
N LEU A 9 29.06 -12.46 -6.36
CA LEU A 9 28.53 -12.04 -7.66
C LEU A 9 27.42 -12.97 -8.16
N LEU A 10 27.60 -14.29 -8.00
CA LEU A 10 26.57 -15.28 -8.34
C LEU A 10 25.30 -15.08 -7.51
N LEU A 11 25.43 -14.91 -6.19
CA LEU A 11 24.30 -14.65 -5.28
C LEU A 11 23.51 -13.39 -5.63
N LEU A 12 24.20 -12.29 -5.97
CA LEU A 12 23.56 -11.04 -6.38
C LEU A 12 22.77 -11.21 -7.70
N GLY A 13 23.23 -12.07 -8.61
CA GLY A 13 22.52 -12.41 -9.85
C GLY A 13 21.21 -13.19 -9.66
N TYR A 14 21.02 -13.83 -8.50
CA TYR A 14 19.77 -14.51 -8.15
C TYR A 14 18.72 -13.59 -7.53
N LEU A 15 19.10 -12.39 -7.08
CA LEU A 15 18.15 -11.41 -6.55
C LEU A 15 17.31 -10.84 -7.69
N ARG A 16 15.99 -11.00 -7.60
CA ARG A 16 15.03 -10.37 -8.51
C ARG A 16 14.51 -9.09 -7.86
N SER A 17 14.46 -8.00 -8.62
CA SER A 17 13.68 -6.83 -8.19
C SER A 17 12.20 -7.18 -8.24
N VAL A 18 11.49 -6.82 -7.16
CA VAL A 18 10.02 -6.87 -7.10
C VAL A 18 9.55 -5.42 -7.05
N ALA A 19 8.58 -5.10 -7.91
CA ALA A 19 7.82 -3.88 -7.81
C ALA A 19 6.49 -4.21 -7.12
N CYS A 20 6.06 -3.39 -6.18
CA CYS A 20 4.72 -3.44 -5.62
C CYS A 20 3.84 -2.38 -6.27
N ILE A 21 2.52 -2.57 -6.20
CA ILE A 21 1.56 -1.55 -6.58
C ILE A 21 1.59 -0.39 -5.57
N THR A 22 1.09 0.77 -5.97
CA THR A 22 0.86 1.90 -5.08
C THR A 22 -0.64 2.14 -4.96
N CYS A 23 -1.10 2.42 -3.75
CA CYS A 23 -2.51 2.65 -3.45
C CYS A 23 -2.66 3.85 -2.52
N TYR A 24 -3.79 4.56 -2.61
CA TYR A 24 -4.19 5.45 -1.52
C TYR A 24 -4.52 4.61 -0.28
N GLN A 25 -3.88 4.93 0.84
CA GLN A 25 -4.07 4.23 2.11
C GLN A 25 -4.54 5.26 3.14
N CYS A 26 -5.77 5.11 3.66
CA CYS A 26 -6.37 6.11 4.55
C CYS A 26 -7.55 5.55 5.35
N ASN A 27 -7.92 6.25 6.42
CA ASN A 27 -9.12 5.98 7.23
C ASN A 27 -9.90 7.27 7.44
N SER A 28 -11.22 7.28 7.20
CA SER A 28 -12.07 8.45 7.41
C SER A 28 -12.22 8.87 8.87
N THR A 29 -11.86 7.99 9.83
CA THR A 29 -11.85 8.31 11.26
C THR A 29 -10.51 8.87 11.74
N ASP A 30 -9.55 9.10 10.83
CA ASP A 30 -8.28 9.75 11.18
C ASP A 30 -8.51 11.18 11.69
N LEU A 31 -8.03 11.44 12.90
CA LEU A 31 -8.15 12.73 13.58
C LEU A 31 -6.96 13.66 13.29
N GLN A 32 -5.84 13.12 12.80
CA GLN A 32 -4.65 13.90 12.49
C GLN A 32 -4.75 14.55 11.12
N ASP A 33 -5.28 13.82 10.14
CA ASP A 33 -5.50 14.31 8.78
C ASP A 33 -6.98 14.10 8.38
N PRO A 34 -7.89 14.89 8.96
CA PRO A 34 -9.31 14.72 8.78
C PRO A 34 -9.75 15.04 7.35
N PHE A 35 -10.83 14.41 6.89
CA PHE A 35 -11.45 14.64 5.58
C PHE A 35 -10.65 14.24 4.33
N GLN A 36 -9.47 13.63 4.49
CA GLN A 36 -8.72 13.11 3.34
C GLN A 36 -9.30 11.81 2.76
N CYS A 37 -9.97 11.01 3.58
CA CYS A 37 -10.46 9.69 3.19
C CYS A 37 -11.97 9.68 2.90
N GLN A 38 -12.38 10.40 1.86
CA GLN A 38 -13.79 10.51 1.44
C GLN A 38 -14.23 9.31 0.59
N GLU A 39 -15.54 9.12 0.37
CA GLU A 39 -16.06 8.05 -0.51
C GLU A 39 -15.53 8.18 -1.94
N PHE A 40 -15.39 9.41 -2.41
CA PHE A 40 -14.82 9.79 -3.69
C PHE A 40 -13.63 10.72 -3.41
N LEU A 41 -12.46 10.43 -4.00
CA LEU A 41 -11.34 11.38 -3.94
C LEU A 41 -11.64 12.49 -4.93
N GLY A 42 -11.76 13.71 -4.43
CA GLY A 42 -11.74 14.91 -5.26
C GLY A 42 -10.31 15.41 -5.47
N ASP A 43 -10.18 16.57 -6.11
CA ASP A 43 -8.90 17.24 -6.31
C ASP A 43 -8.37 17.92 -5.03
N ASP A 44 -9.23 18.11 -4.02
CA ASP A 44 -8.94 18.76 -2.74
C ASP A 44 -8.57 17.72 -1.67
N ILE A 45 -7.47 17.00 -1.93
CA ILE A 45 -6.86 16.05 -0.99
C ILE A 45 -5.34 16.21 -1.00
N ASP A 46 -4.73 15.96 0.16
CA ASP A 46 -3.28 16.05 0.34
C ASP A 46 -2.60 14.68 0.29
N ILE A 47 -3.36 13.60 0.50
CA ILE A 47 -2.83 12.23 0.50
C ILE A 47 -2.32 11.82 -0.89
N GLN A 48 -1.25 11.04 -0.90
CA GLN A 48 -0.64 10.48 -2.12
C GLN A 48 -0.66 8.95 -2.06
N PRO A 49 -0.62 8.26 -3.22
CA PRO A 49 -0.46 6.82 -3.25
C PRO A 49 0.85 6.40 -2.59
N THR A 50 0.79 5.42 -1.70
CA THR A 50 1.97 4.85 -1.03
C THR A 50 2.21 3.41 -1.49
N PRO A 51 3.47 2.92 -1.44
CA PRO A 51 3.78 1.54 -1.80
C PRO A 51 3.03 0.52 -0.94
N CYS A 52 2.63 -0.60 -1.56
CA CYS A 52 2.02 -1.75 -0.88
C CYS A 52 3.04 -2.85 -0.53
N ASP A 53 4.29 -2.49 -0.26
CA ASP A 53 5.37 -3.42 0.07
C ASP A 53 5.22 -4.09 1.45
N GLU A 54 4.36 -3.55 2.32
CA GLU A 54 4.00 -4.15 3.60
C GLU A 54 3.06 -5.37 3.47
N VAL A 55 2.39 -5.54 2.32
CA VAL A 55 1.43 -6.63 2.09
C VAL A 55 1.98 -7.58 1.04
N TYR A 56 2.33 -8.80 1.47
CA TYR A 56 2.85 -9.82 0.57
C TYR A 56 1.84 -10.17 -0.53
N GLY A 57 2.27 -10.05 -1.78
CA GLY A 57 1.42 -10.32 -2.95
C GLY A 57 0.29 -9.32 -3.14
N ALA A 58 0.43 -8.09 -2.61
CA ALA A 58 -0.54 -7.03 -2.85
C ALA A 58 -0.79 -6.81 -4.35
N ALA A 59 -2.04 -6.97 -4.74
CA ALA A 59 -2.49 -6.86 -6.14
C ALA A 59 -3.73 -5.96 -6.29
N TYR A 60 -4.33 -5.52 -5.18
CA TYR A 60 -5.59 -4.75 -5.19
C TYR A 60 -5.54 -3.55 -4.25
N CYS A 61 -6.05 -2.41 -4.73
CA CYS A 61 -6.36 -1.26 -3.91
C CYS A 61 -7.84 -1.34 -3.49
N ILE A 62 -8.10 -1.69 -2.25
CA ILE A 62 -9.47 -1.87 -1.76
C ILE A 62 -10.00 -0.55 -1.23
N LYS A 63 -11.20 -0.16 -1.71
CA LYS A 63 -12.03 0.88 -1.09
C LYS A 63 -13.17 0.19 -0.37
N HIS A 64 -13.23 0.33 0.95
CA HIS A 64 -14.35 -0.16 1.75
C HIS A 64 -15.10 1.04 2.34
N THR A 65 -16.40 1.13 2.04
CA THR A 65 -17.30 2.16 2.58
C THR A 65 -18.39 1.45 3.38
N GLY A 66 -18.64 1.91 4.60
CA GLY A 66 -19.53 1.21 5.52
C GLY A 66 -19.52 1.81 6.91
N ARG A 67 -20.00 1.04 7.89
CA ARG A 67 -20.02 1.47 9.29
C ARG A 67 -18.73 1.03 9.99
N PHE A 68 -17.91 2.00 10.40
CA PHE A 68 -16.65 1.78 11.10
C PHE A 68 -16.67 2.53 12.43
N GLU A 69 -16.23 1.89 13.51
CA GLU A 69 -15.97 2.54 14.81
C GLU A 69 -17.15 3.39 15.36
N GLY A 70 -18.39 3.02 14.99
CA GLY A 70 -19.60 3.72 15.42
C GLY A 70 -20.14 4.78 14.46
N GLY A 71 -19.40 5.16 13.41
CA GLY A 71 -19.81 6.09 12.36
C GLY A 71 -19.88 5.45 10.96
N VAL A 72 -20.36 6.20 9.97
CA VAL A 72 -20.25 5.83 8.55
C VAL A 72 -18.98 6.45 8.00
N GLY A 73 -18.19 5.68 7.27
CA GLY A 73 -16.87 6.08 6.82
C GLY A 73 -16.35 5.30 5.63
N THR A 74 -15.18 5.70 5.14
CA THR A 74 -14.44 5.03 4.08
C THR A 74 -13.03 4.70 4.56
N ARG A 75 -12.56 3.51 4.22
CA ARG A 75 -11.19 3.06 4.43
C ARG A 75 -10.59 2.59 3.12
N ARG A 76 -9.33 2.94 2.86
CA ARG A 76 -8.56 2.44 1.72
C ARG A 76 -7.28 1.78 2.19
N TYR A 77 -6.94 0.64 1.59
CA TYR A 77 -5.79 -0.16 1.98
C TYR A 77 -5.38 -1.15 0.88
N CYS A 78 -4.14 -1.63 0.95
CA CYS A 78 -3.59 -2.65 0.08
C CYS A 78 -4.11 -4.06 0.45
N SER A 79 -4.39 -4.89 -0.55
CA SER A 79 -4.79 -6.28 -0.35
C SER A 79 -4.19 -7.21 -1.42
N SER A 80 -3.89 -8.44 -1.03
CA SER A 80 -3.53 -9.53 -1.97
C SER A 80 -4.75 -10.26 -2.54
N VAL A 81 -5.94 -9.97 -2.01
CA VAL A 81 -7.23 -10.56 -2.43
C VAL A 81 -8.24 -9.47 -2.80
N GLU A 82 -9.04 -9.76 -3.83
CA GLU A 82 -10.24 -8.99 -4.14
C GLU A 82 -11.33 -9.25 -3.09
N GLN A 83 -12.19 -8.26 -2.82
CA GLN A 83 -13.29 -8.32 -1.84
C GLN A 83 -14.64 -8.14 -2.52
#